data_AF-A0A929Y7T6-F1
#
_entry.id   AF-A0A929Y7T6-F1
#
_cell.length_a   1.000
_cell.length_b   1.000
_cell.length_c   1.000
_cell.angle_alpha   90.00
_cell.angle_beta   90.00
_cell.angle_gamma   90.00
#
_symmetry.space_group_name_H-M   'P 1'
#
loop_
_entity.id
_entity.type
_entity.pdbx_description
1 polymer ?
#
loop_
_entity_poly.entity_id
_entity_poly.type
_entity_poly.pdbx_seq_one_letter_code
_entity_poly.pdbx_strand_id
1 'polypeptide(L)'
;MNNEVDILRPDGRESYDLIAPVDTLVRDYRDTASRERPDLIEHAHRVLGLVRAFAGDKIPDSYDAIMMHDIVSRFRNSDEKYSQESRDSAGLTLFRYFTNPQISHEKAKYMRDVLSDFDEIEVAAGQHRRELAAEAVDGESHLSDERCQLIVDIVSNRYEGRIPDEVWGISEARIDPEYMKRFLQTVNIESVIIKACELLDNLHYPVSGRESAVLQDVLEAESFYAPLCEVLGLEALGSNLLGQTKLIRHEKLQHYGAIARVEETISNIKMIGYDTILRDVFDRSNSDASNPKYDMSLVVKPDNNGEHPVHVGEFVYQKDNGDLVMGNLRIKSIGSAVDKMIRCDGEMPMDMVGFMAISNDLQSSASDFADFIKDLTDRSHQPSSGTKLQKSHGKESAIYIQGTTEYVDTMKNALADAGIDESQIQVKVQSESDIEKRGYEKMKVSKATFIRTYDHKYEPGKTINVPVEVQFLTRVERRRSRIGDIAHIVYKHIDTRLKKEHYDELPDDSAKKQELKEWARKTRKLFVGVLGDIYERMSRLSPNSYDTNGQSDDGGELLFGEIEQFLTEYSVS
;
A
#
# COMPACT_ATOMS: atom_id res chain seq x y z
N MET A 1 -50.11 13.04 -24.35
CA MET A 1 -49.05 13.97 -24.75
C MET A 1 -48.12 14.09 -23.57
N ASN A 2 -47.14 13.18 -23.57
CA ASN A 2 -45.99 13.19 -22.68
C ASN A 2 -45.04 14.28 -23.16
N ASN A 3 -44.29 14.88 -22.24
CA ASN A 3 -42.95 15.42 -22.48
C ASN A 3 -42.17 15.22 -21.18
N GLU A 4 -41.67 14.00 -21.00
CA GLU A 4 -40.45 13.74 -20.25
C GLU A 4 -39.28 14.15 -21.15
N VAL A 5 -38.31 14.88 -20.59
CA VAL A 5 -37.04 15.13 -21.25
C VAL A 5 -36.04 14.13 -20.68
N ASP A 6 -35.76 13.11 -21.48
CA ASP A 6 -34.68 12.14 -21.31
C ASP A 6 -33.32 12.85 -21.32
N ILE A 7 -32.46 12.50 -20.35
CA ILE A 7 -31.00 12.60 -20.50
C ILE A 7 -30.42 11.20 -20.25
N LEU A 8 -30.29 10.42 -21.33
CA LEU A 8 -29.62 9.12 -21.36
C LEU A 8 -28.11 9.28 -21.57
N ARG A 9 -27.30 8.42 -20.94
CA ARG A 9 -25.89 8.16 -21.32
C ARG A 9 -25.81 6.97 -22.31
N PRO A 10 -24.77 6.90 -23.17
CA PRO A 10 -24.78 6.08 -24.38
C PRO A 10 -24.04 4.72 -24.27
N ASP A 11 -24.15 3.95 -23.19
CA ASP A 11 -23.45 2.65 -23.08
C ASP A 11 -24.26 1.46 -22.50
N GLY A 12 -25.55 1.62 -22.22
CA GLY A 12 -26.49 0.49 -22.21
C GLY A 12 -26.23 -0.61 -21.16
N ARG A 13 -25.70 -0.28 -19.98
CA ARG A 13 -25.75 -1.14 -18.79
C ARG A 13 -26.66 -0.54 -17.72
N GLU A 14 -27.28 -1.43 -16.96
CA GLU A 14 -28.50 -1.31 -16.16
C GLU A 14 -28.71 0.03 -15.41
N SER A 15 -29.97 0.45 -15.39
CA SER A 15 -30.47 1.52 -14.53
C SER A 15 -30.08 1.25 -13.08
N TYR A 16 -29.68 2.30 -12.37
CA TYR A 16 -29.67 2.32 -10.91
C TYR A 16 -31.10 2.06 -10.41
N ASP A 17 -31.47 0.79 -10.29
CA ASP A 17 -32.70 0.40 -9.64
C ASP A 17 -32.58 0.72 -8.15
N LEU A 18 -33.48 1.59 -7.68
CA LEU A 18 -33.85 1.84 -6.28
C LEU A 18 -32.82 2.59 -5.41
N ILE A 19 -33.14 3.85 -5.14
CA ILE A 19 -32.66 4.71 -4.05
C ILE A 19 -32.45 3.89 -2.77
N ALA A 20 -31.20 3.69 -2.33
CA ALA A 20 -30.92 3.10 -1.03
C ALA A 20 -31.38 4.09 0.07
N PRO A 21 -31.97 3.63 1.20
CA PRO A 21 -32.39 4.51 2.29
C PRO A 21 -31.28 5.46 2.78
N VAL A 22 -30.01 5.04 2.71
CA VAL A 22 -28.86 5.84 3.14
C VAL A 22 -28.58 7.02 2.20
N ASP A 23 -28.81 6.90 0.89
CA ASP A 23 -28.53 7.99 -0.06
C ASP A 23 -29.44 9.19 0.18
N THR A 24 -30.71 8.94 0.47
CA THR A 24 -31.65 10.00 0.84
C THR A 24 -31.23 10.66 2.13
N LEU A 25 -30.85 9.89 3.15
CA LEU A 25 -30.41 10.41 4.44
C LEU A 25 -29.16 11.30 4.31
N VAL A 26 -28.15 10.87 3.53
CA VAL A 26 -26.92 11.64 3.32
C VAL A 26 -27.17 12.90 2.49
N ARG A 27 -28.08 12.86 1.51
CA ARG A 27 -28.49 14.06 0.75
C ARG A 27 -29.22 15.07 1.64
N ASP A 28 -30.17 14.59 2.44
CA ASP A 28 -30.91 15.42 3.41
C ASP A 28 -29.94 16.07 4.42
N TYR A 29 -28.97 15.29 4.92
CA TYR A 29 -27.90 15.81 5.77
C TYR A 29 -27.12 16.92 5.07
N ARG A 30 -26.57 16.65 3.88
CA ARG A 30 -25.77 17.62 3.12
C ARG A 30 -26.53 18.93 2.85
N ASP A 31 -27.82 18.83 2.53
CA ASP A 31 -28.64 19.98 2.18
C ASP A 31 -29.05 20.83 3.40
N THR A 32 -28.95 20.26 4.62
CA THR A 32 -29.27 20.94 5.89
C THR A 32 -28.04 21.34 6.69
N ALA A 33 -26.92 20.63 6.54
CA ALA A 33 -25.69 20.90 7.26
C ALA A 33 -25.04 22.20 6.80
N SER A 34 -24.60 22.99 7.77
CA SER A 34 -23.88 24.24 7.53
C SER A 34 -22.43 23.96 7.12
N ARG A 35 -22.02 24.49 5.96
CA ARG A 35 -20.62 24.47 5.46
C ARG A 35 -20.01 23.07 5.33
N GLU A 36 -20.82 22.08 4.95
CA GLU A 36 -20.31 20.74 4.63
C GLU A 36 -19.49 20.74 3.33
N ARG A 37 -18.60 19.76 3.17
CA ARG A 37 -17.81 19.61 1.94
C ARG A 37 -18.72 19.43 0.73
N PRO A 38 -18.48 20.16 -0.39
CA PRO A 38 -19.36 20.11 -1.56
C PRO A 38 -19.34 18.75 -2.25
N ASP A 39 -18.25 17.99 -2.11
CA ASP A 39 -18.04 16.69 -2.73
C ASP A 39 -18.37 15.50 -1.80
N LEU A 40 -19.10 15.69 -0.69
CA LEU A 40 -19.37 14.66 0.33
C LEU A 40 -19.78 13.29 -0.27
N ILE A 41 -20.77 13.31 -1.17
CA ILE A 41 -21.30 12.11 -1.81
C ILE A 41 -20.31 11.55 -2.84
N GLU A 42 -19.66 12.41 -3.62
CA GLU A 42 -18.68 11.99 -4.62
C GLU A 42 -17.46 11.34 -3.96
N HIS A 43 -17.00 11.91 -2.85
CA HIS A 43 -15.96 11.35 -2.00
C HIS A 43 -16.31 9.96 -1.51
N ALA A 44 -17.49 9.78 -0.89
CA ALA A 44 -17.95 8.47 -0.44
C ALA A 44 -17.99 7.44 -1.59
N HIS A 45 -18.43 7.83 -2.79
CA HIS A 45 -18.41 6.94 -3.96
C HIS A 45 -16.99 6.60 -4.44
N ARG A 46 -16.02 7.53 -4.39
CA ARG A 46 -14.62 7.22 -4.72
C ARG A 46 -14.01 6.27 -3.69
N VAL A 47 -14.26 6.51 -2.40
CA VAL A 47 -13.83 5.62 -1.31
C VAL A 47 -14.42 4.22 -1.46
N LEU A 48 -15.71 4.11 -1.78
CA LEU A 48 -16.35 2.82 -2.09
C LEU A 48 -15.66 2.10 -3.25
N GLY A 49 -15.28 2.82 -4.31
CA GLY A 49 -14.54 2.27 -5.43
C GLY A 49 -13.20 1.67 -5.00
N LEU A 50 -12.46 2.38 -4.14
CA LEU A 50 -11.20 1.91 -3.58
C LEU A 50 -11.39 0.69 -2.67
N VAL A 51 -12.38 0.71 -1.78
CA VAL A 51 -12.68 -0.41 -0.87
C VAL A 51 -13.05 -1.67 -1.66
N ARG A 52 -13.91 -1.53 -2.69
CA ARG A 52 -14.24 -2.65 -3.59
C ARG A 52 -13.02 -3.17 -4.35
N ALA A 53 -12.14 -2.28 -4.80
CA ALA A 53 -10.93 -2.61 -5.53
C ALA A 53 -9.93 -3.42 -4.67
N PHE A 54 -9.71 -3.02 -3.43
CA PHE A 54 -8.67 -3.58 -2.55
C PHE A 54 -9.16 -4.71 -1.62
N ALA A 55 -10.43 -4.68 -1.20
CA ALA A 55 -10.94 -5.55 -0.15
C ALA A 55 -12.39 -6.03 -0.35
N GLY A 56 -13.01 -5.77 -1.51
CA GLY A 56 -14.40 -6.14 -1.76
C GLY A 56 -14.67 -7.65 -1.79
N ASP A 57 -13.63 -8.49 -1.89
CA ASP A 57 -13.69 -9.95 -1.71
C ASP A 57 -13.48 -10.40 -0.25
N LYS A 58 -13.22 -9.48 0.67
CA LYS A 58 -12.84 -9.76 2.06
C LYS A 58 -13.89 -9.28 3.06
N ILE A 59 -14.42 -8.07 2.87
CA ILE A 59 -15.32 -7.43 3.85
C ILE A 59 -16.76 -7.42 3.33
N PRO A 60 -17.77 -7.44 4.22
CA PRO A 60 -19.17 -7.38 3.81
C PRO A 60 -19.51 -6.05 3.15
N ASP A 61 -20.74 -5.93 2.62
CA ASP A 61 -21.20 -4.69 2.02
C ASP A 61 -21.13 -3.53 3.02
N SER A 62 -20.14 -2.65 2.80
CA SER A 62 -19.82 -1.50 3.62
C SER A 62 -20.33 -0.19 3.00
N TYR A 63 -21.23 -0.26 2.01
CA TYR A 63 -21.75 0.92 1.31
C TYR A 63 -22.26 1.97 2.29
N ASP A 64 -23.21 1.59 3.15
CA ASP A 64 -23.83 2.51 4.09
C ASP A 64 -22.82 3.13 5.06
N ALA A 65 -21.80 2.36 5.49
CA ALA A 65 -20.77 2.85 6.42
C ALA A 65 -19.91 3.92 5.75
N ILE A 66 -19.51 3.67 4.51
CA ILE A 66 -18.76 4.62 3.70
C ILE A 66 -19.61 5.86 3.39
N MET A 67 -20.92 5.72 3.16
CA MET A 67 -21.79 6.87 2.92
C MET A 67 -21.96 7.76 4.16
N MET A 68 -21.81 7.19 5.37
CA MET A 68 -21.98 7.90 6.65
C MET A 68 -20.67 8.17 7.40
N HIS A 69 -19.49 7.84 6.84
CA HIS A 69 -18.22 7.93 7.56
C HIS A 69 -17.90 9.34 8.08
N ASP A 70 -18.25 10.35 7.29
CA ASP A 70 -18.09 11.75 7.69
C ASP A 70 -19.16 12.14 8.73
N ILE A 71 -20.38 11.60 8.64
CA ILE A 71 -21.53 12.01 9.49
C ILE A 71 -21.30 11.69 10.98
N VAL A 72 -20.70 10.55 11.30
CA VAL A 72 -20.42 10.18 12.70
C VAL A 72 -19.49 11.18 13.39
N SER A 73 -18.46 11.66 12.69
CA SER A 73 -17.53 12.65 13.24
C SER A 73 -18.18 14.02 13.41
N ARG A 74 -19.13 14.41 12.54
CA ARG A 74 -19.92 15.64 12.71
C ARG A 74 -20.91 15.54 13.87
N PHE A 75 -21.46 14.36 14.13
CA PHE A 75 -22.32 14.13 15.28
C PHE A 75 -21.56 14.25 16.61
N ARG A 76 -20.41 13.59 16.73
CA ARG A 76 -19.59 13.67 17.94
C ARG A 76 -18.95 15.05 18.11
N ASN A 77 -18.55 15.71 17.01
CA ASN A 77 -18.01 17.08 16.98
C ASN A 77 -16.97 17.35 18.08
N SER A 78 -16.10 16.38 18.36
CA SER A 78 -15.22 16.37 19.54
C SER A 78 -14.26 17.58 19.63
N ASP A 79 -13.95 18.20 18.48
CA ASP A 79 -13.07 19.36 18.38
C ASP A 79 -13.83 20.70 18.22
N GLU A 80 -15.17 20.70 18.40
CA GLU A 80 -16.05 21.87 18.23
C GLU A 80 -15.88 22.59 16.87
N LYS A 81 -15.50 21.85 15.83
CA LYS A 81 -15.22 22.37 14.48
C LYS A 81 -16.50 22.67 13.70
N TYR A 82 -17.59 21.96 13.99
CA TYR A 82 -18.85 22.03 13.27
C TYR A 82 -19.90 22.82 14.05
N SER A 83 -20.84 23.45 13.33
CA SER A 83 -21.95 24.16 13.97
C SER A 83 -22.90 23.19 14.67
N GLN A 84 -23.66 23.70 15.62
CA GLN A 84 -24.72 22.92 16.28
C GLN A 84 -25.73 22.37 15.27
N GLU A 85 -26.09 23.14 14.24
CA GLU A 85 -26.99 22.70 13.16
C GLU A 85 -26.45 21.46 12.42
N SER A 86 -25.16 21.44 12.08
CA SER A 86 -24.55 20.28 11.42
C SER A 86 -24.51 19.07 12.34
N ARG A 87 -24.20 19.28 13.63
CA ARG A 87 -24.24 18.22 14.65
C ARG A 87 -25.65 17.63 14.79
N ASP A 88 -26.67 18.47 14.90
CA ASP A 88 -28.05 18.04 15.07
C ASP A 88 -28.56 17.30 13.83
N SER A 89 -28.22 17.78 12.63
CA SER A 89 -28.55 17.10 11.38
C SER A 89 -27.86 15.73 11.26
N ALA A 90 -26.60 15.63 11.68
CA ALA A 90 -25.88 14.37 11.73
C ALA A 90 -26.54 13.38 12.71
N GLY A 91 -26.88 13.82 13.93
CA GLY A 91 -27.56 13.00 14.93
C GLY A 91 -28.92 12.49 14.45
N LEU A 92 -29.73 13.35 13.81
CA LEU A 92 -31.00 12.97 13.22
C LEU A 92 -30.84 11.96 12.09
N THR A 93 -29.80 12.11 11.28
CA THR A 93 -29.46 11.19 10.18
C THR A 93 -29.11 9.79 10.69
N LEU A 94 -28.20 9.71 11.67
CA LEU A 94 -27.81 8.44 12.30
C LEU A 94 -29.00 7.76 12.98
N PHE A 95 -29.82 8.52 13.71
CA PHE A 95 -31.01 7.96 14.35
C PHE A 95 -31.99 7.36 13.34
N ARG A 96 -32.30 8.09 12.26
CA ARG A 96 -33.20 7.61 11.20
C ARG A 96 -32.66 6.35 10.53
N TYR A 97 -31.34 6.24 10.37
CA TYR A 97 -30.70 5.02 9.88
C TYR A 97 -30.93 3.85 10.85
N PHE A 98 -30.51 3.98 12.11
CA PHE A 98 -30.55 2.86 13.07
C PHE A 98 -31.96 2.46 13.53
N THR A 99 -32.96 3.31 13.34
CA THR A 99 -34.37 2.99 13.61
C THR A 99 -35.16 2.54 12.38
N ASN A 100 -34.50 2.42 11.23
CA ASN A 100 -35.15 1.95 10.01
C ASN A 100 -35.49 0.45 10.11
N PRO A 101 -36.78 0.05 10.09
CA PRO A 101 -37.17 -1.35 10.23
C PRO A 101 -36.77 -2.24 9.04
N GLN A 102 -36.31 -1.67 7.94
CA GLN A 102 -35.81 -2.40 6.77
C GLN A 102 -34.35 -2.83 6.93
N ILE A 103 -33.63 -2.29 7.90
CA ILE A 103 -32.23 -2.67 8.17
C ILE A 103 -32.24 -3.84 9.15
N SER A 104 -31.56 -4.92 8.80
CA SER A 104 -31.48 -6.09 9.68
C SER A 104 -30.72 -5.75 10.96
N HIS A 105 -31.04 -6.45 12.05
CA HIS A 105 -30.35 -6.24 13.33
C HIS A 105 -28.83 -6.47 13.21
N GLU A 106 -28.43 -7.49 12.46
CA GLU A 106 -27.01 -7.80 12.18
C GLU A 106 -26.30 -6.67 11.44
N LYS A 107 -26.92 -6.14 10.37
CA LYS A 107 -26.35 -5.00 9.64
C LYS A 107 -26.31 -3.75 10.52
N ALA A 108 -27.36 -3.48 11.28
CA ALA A 108 -27.39 -2.34 12.20
C ALA A 108 -26.28 -2.43 13.26
N LYS A 109 -26.03 -3.61 13.84
CA LYS A 109 -24.93 -3.82 14.79
C LYS A 109 -23.58 -3.57 14.12
N TYR A 110 -23.30 -4.26 13.00
CA TYR A 110 -22.08 -4.08 12.21
C TYR A 110 -21.79 -2.60 11.90
N MET A 111 -22.83 -1.88 11.49
CA MET A 111 -22.75 -0.47 11.14
C MET A 111 -22.39 0.42 12.33
N ARG A 112 -22.91 0.13 13.53
CA ARG A 112 -22.52 0.88 14.75
C ARG A 112 -21.06 0.65 15.10
N ASP A 113 -20.62 -0.60 15.05
CA ASP A 113 -19.25 -0.98 15.39
C ASP A 113 -18.25 -0.30 14.44
N VAL A 114 -18.50 -0.39 13.12
CA VAL A 114 -17.62 0.23 12.11
C VAL A 114 -17.63 1.76 12.17
N LEU A 115 -18.80 2.39 12.32
CA LEU A 115 -18.88 3.85 12.41
C LEU A 115 -18.23 4.38 13.69
N SER A 116 -18.36 3.68 14.81
CA SER A 116 -17.71 4.09 16.06
C SER A 116 -16.19 4.11 15.92
N ASP A 117 -15.62 3.08 15.28
CA ASP A 117 -14.18 2.94 15.08
C ASP A 117 -13.58 4.05 14.22
N PHE A 118 -14.34 4.66 13.30
CA PHE A 118 -13.79 5.67 12.39
C PHE A 118 -13.18 6.86 13.13
N ASP A 119 -13.87 7.39 14.14
CA ASP A 119 -13.32 8.47 14.97
C ASP A 119 -12.15 8.00 15.82
N GLU A 120 -12.21 6.78 16.37
CA GLU A 120 -11.12 6.22 17.16
C GLU A 120 -9.84 6.08 16.33
N ILE A 121 -9.96 5.63 15.08
CA ILE A 121 -8.85 5.51 14.15
C ILE A 121 -8.28 6.89 13.78
N GLU A 122 -9.12 7.87 13.49
CA GLU A 122 -8.68 9.25 13.21
C GLU A 122 -7.95 9.87 14.39
N VAL A 123 -8.50 9.73 15.61
CA VAL A 123 -7.88 10.23 16.83
C VAL A 123 -6.54 9.54 17.08
N ALA A 124 -6.47 8.21 16.90
CA ALA A 124 -5.23 7.45 17.04
C ALA A 124 -4.16 7.87 16.03
N ALA A 125 -4.52 8.06 14.75
CA ALA A 125 -3.59 8.51 13.72
C ALA A 125 -3.07 9.93 13.99
N GLY A 126 -3.98 10.85 14.33
CA GLY A 126 -3.64 12.22 14.68
C GLY A 126 -2.79 12.33 15.94
N GLN A 127 -3.06 11.51 16.96
CA GLN A 127 -2.27 11.44 18.18
C GLN A 127 -0.86 10.91 17.91
N HIS A 128 -0.74 9.81 17.15
CA HIS A 128 0.55 9.25 16.74
C HIS A 128 1.42 10.30 16.03
N ARG A 129 0.85 11.03 15.06
CA ARG A 129 1.54 12.14 14.38
C ARG A 129 2.00 13.23 15.35
N ARG A 130 1.15 13.66 16.29
CA ARG A 130 1.48 14.71 17.28
C ARG A 130 2.61 14.28 18.22
N GLU A 131 2.59 13.03 18.68
CA GLU A 131 3.65 12.47 19.54
C GLU A 131 4.99 12.47 18.81
N LEU A 132 5.02 12.06 17.54
CA LEU A 132 6.23 12.10 16.73
C LEU A 132 6.76 13.51 16.48
N ALA A 133 5.86 14.48 16.30
CA ALA A 133 6.25 15.88 16.18
C ALA A 133 6.95 16.39 17.46
N ALA A 134 6.45 16.01 18.63
CA ALA A 134 7.06 16.36 19.92
C ALA A 134 8.42 15.67 20.11
N GLU A 135 8.52 14.37 19.82
CA GLU A 135 9.79 13.62 19.92
C GLU A 135 10.87 14.14 18.97
N ALA A 136 10.50 14.58 17.76
CA ALA A 136 11.43 15.16 16.80
C ALA A 136 12.08 16.44 17.32
N VAL A 137 11.34 17.24 18.09
CA VAL A 137 11.84 18.47 18.71
C VAL A 137 12.73 18.19 19.91
N ASP A 138 12.34 17.25 20.78
CA ASP A 138 13.09 16.93 21.99
C ASP A 138 14.46 16.26 21.69
N GLY A 139 14.59 15.62 20.53
CA GLY A 139 15.79 14.91 20.10
C GLY A 139 16.82 15.72 19.32
N GLU A 140 16.49 16.92 18.83
CA GLU A 140 17.32 17.67 17.88
C GLU A 140 18.03 18.86 18.53
N SER A 141 19.21 18.62 19.11
CA SER A 141 20.01 19.65 19.80
C SER A 141 20.60 20.73 18.89
N HIS A 142 20.39 20.65 17.57
CA HIS A 142 21.02 21.51 16.57
C HIS A 142 20.04 22.50 15.90
N LEU A 143 18.73 22.32 16.11
CA LEU A 143 17.70 23.24 15.65
C LEU A 143 17.45 24.31 16.72
N SER A 144 17.08 25.53 16.31
CA SER A 144 16.65 26.56 17.27
C SER A 144 15.26 26.22 17.82
N ASP A 145 14.98 26.64 19.05
CA ASP A 145 13.65 26.49 19.68
C ASP A 145 12.52 27.01 18.78
N GLU A 146 12.75 28.14 18.09
CA GLU A 146 11.79 28.71 17.12
C GLU A 146 11.54 27.79 15.93
N ARG A 147 12.57 27.09 15.43
CA ARG A 147 12.43 26.17 14.30
C ARG A 147 11.70 24.91 14.71
N CYS A 148 12.01 24.39 15.89
CA CYS A 148 11.31 23.28 16.51
C CYS A 148 9.82 23.59 16.70
N GLN A 149 9.50 24.76 17.25
CA GLN A 149 8.10 25.19 17.44
C GLN A 149 7.35 25.30 16.12
N LEU A 150 7.98 25.82 15.06
CA LEU A 150 7.37 25.89 13.74
C LEU A 150 7.04 24.50 13.17
N ILE A 151 7.91 23.51 13.35
CA ILE A 151 7.65 22.12 12.91
C ILE A 151 6.45 21.55 13.67
N VAL A 152 6.41 21.73 14.99
CA VAL A 152 5.27 21.30 15.81
C VAL A 152 3.98 21.99 15.34
N ASP A 153 4.02 23.28 15.05
CA ASP A 153 2.85 24.02 14.58
C ASP A 153 2.38 23.53 13.20
N ILE A 154 3.29 23.21 12.29
CA ILE A 154 2.97 22.65 10.97
C ILE A 154 2.33 21.26 11.10
N VAL A 155 2.92 20.38 11.92
CA VAL A 155 2.56 18.96 11.99
C VAL A 155 1.37 18.70 12.91
N SER A 156 1.23 19.49 13.99
CA SER A 156 0.24 19.24 15.04
C SER A 156 -0.94 20.21 15.02
N ASN A 157 -0.77 21.41 14.47
CA ASN A 157 -1.75 22.49 14.56
C ASN A 157 -2.35 22.87 13.19
N ARG A 158 -3.33 23.79 13.18
CA ARG A 158 -3.94 24.34 11.96
C ARG A 158 -3.06 25.44 11.34
N TYR A 159 -1.83 25.11 10.95
CA TYR A 159 -0.93 26.07 10.33
C TYR A 159 -1.43 26.54 8.96
N GLU A 160 -1.43 27.86 8.70
CA GLU A 160 -1.93 28.45 7.44
C GLU A 160 -0.81 29.04 6.56
N GLY A 161 0.42 29.06 7.06
CA GLY A 161 1.57 29.58 6.31
C GLY A 161 2.08 28.61 5.24
N ARG A 162 3.07 29.09 4.47
CA ARG A 162 3.83 28.23 3.55
C ARG A 162 4.67 27.23 4.34
N ILE A 163 4.73 25.99 3.87
CA ILE A 163 5.59 24.96 4.45
C ILE A 163 6.98 25.03 3.81
N PRO A 164 8.06 25.11 4.61
CA PRO A 164 9.42 25.04 4.08
C PRO A 164 9.72 23.69 3.41
N ASP A 165 10.49 23.71 2.31
CA ASP A 165 10.83 22.52 1.53
C ASP A 165 11.48 21.41 2.39
N GLU A 166 12.31 21.78 3.37
CA GLU A 166 12.92 20.81 4.30
C GLU A 166 11.89 20.04 5.12
N VAL A 167 10.74 20.64 5.46
CA VAL A 167 9.67 19.98 6.21
C VAL A 167 8.94 18.96 5.34
N TRP A 168 8.79 19.24 4.03
CA TRP A 168 8.36 18.24 3.04
C TRP A 168 9.37 17.10 2.84
N GLY A 169 10.61 17.26 3.32
CA GLY A 169 11.63 16.21 3.36
C GLY A 169 11.57 15.33 4.60
N ILE A 170 10.85 15.74 5.67
CA ILE A 170 10.78 15.00 6.93
C ILE A 170 9.93 13.74 6.74
N SER A 171 10.51 12.58 7.06
CA SER A 171 9.79 11.31 7.15
C SER A 171 9.63 10.92 8.60
N GLU A 172 8.41 10.60 9.01
CA GLU A 172 8.08 10.23 10.38
C GLU A 172 8.42 8.78 10.71
N ALA A 173 8.63 8.50 12.00
CA ALA A 173 8.84 7.14 12.47
C ALA A 173 7.54 6.34 12.31
N ARG A 174 7.67 5.08 11.89
CA ARG A 174 6.51 4.18 11.76
C ARG A 174 6.00 3.80 13.15
N ILE A 175 4.67 3.68 13.27
CA ILE A 175 3.95 3.11 14.41
C ILE A 175 4.67 1.86 14.95
N ASP A 176 4.83 1.81 16.26
CA ASP A 176 5.53 0.71 16.90
C ASP A 176 4.67 -0.58 16.88
N PRO A 177 5.29 -1.77 16.75
CA PRO A 177 4.55 -3.02 16.66
C PRO A 177 3.72 -3.36 17.90
N GLU A 178 4.09 -2.86 19.08
CA GLU A 178 3.42 -3.12 20.34
C GLU A 178 2.11 -2.33 20.43
N TYR A 179 2.16 -1.04 20.09
CA TYR A 179 0.96 -0.22 19.94
C TYR A 179 0.09 -0.70 18.78
N MET A 180 0.67 -1.03 17.62
CA MET A 180 -0.08 -1.63 16.51
C MET A 180 -0.88 -2.86 16.96
N LYS A 181 -0.26 -3.75 17.74
CA LYS A 181 -0.95 -4.93 18.29
C LYS A 181 -2.14 -4.55 19.15
N ARG A 182 -1.94 -3.62 20.10
CA ARG A 182 -3.00 -3.17 21.02
C ARG A 182 -4.11 -2.43 20.28
N PHE A 183 -3.75 -1.54 19.36
CA PHE A 183 -4.69 -0.76 18.57
C PHE A 183 -5.56 -1.65 17.68
N LEU A 184 -4.94 -2.57 16.93
CA LEU A 184 -5.71 -3.51 16.12
C LEU A 184 -6.57 -4.43 16.99
N GLN A 185 -6.29 -4.56 18.30
CA GLN A 185 -7.13 -5.29 19.24
C GLN A 185 -8.39 -4.53 19.69
N THR A 186 -8.51 -3.23 19.42
CA THR A 186 -9.64 -2.40 19.87
C THR A 186 -10.58 -1.99 18.75
N VAL A 187 -10.11 -2.03 17.49
CA VAL A 187 -10.92 -1.63 16.32
C VAL A 187 -11.14 -2.80 15.36
N ASN A 188 -12.21 -2.73 14.57
CA ASN A 188 -12.45 -3.68 13.49
C ASN A 188 -11.47 -3.45 12.33
N ILE A 189 -11.09 -4.54 11.67
CA ILE A 189 -10.12 -4.50 10.56
C ILE A 189 -10.75 -3.79 9.35
N GLU A 190 -12.04 -4.05 9.13
CA GLU A 190 -12.88 -3.43 8.11
C GLU A 190 -12.82 -1.90 8.21
N SER A 191 -12.89 -1.37 9.44
CA SER A 191 -12.80 0.06 9.72
C SER A 191 -11.44 0.64 9.32
N VAL A 192 -10.35 -0.06 9.66
CA VAL A 192 -8.97 0.34 9.26
C VAL A 192 -8.81 0.34 7.74
N ILE A 193 -9.37 -0.65 7.05
CA ILE A 193 -9.35 -0.73 5.57
C ILE A 193 -10.07 0.46 4.96
N ILE A 194 -11.29 0.75 5.43
CA ILE A 194 -12.10 1.86 4.91
C ILE A 194 -11.38 3.19 5.13
N LYS A 195 -10.88 3.45 6.35
CA LYS A 195 -10.14 4.69 6.65
C LYS A 195 -8.84 4.82 5.87
N ALA A 196 -8.13 3.71 5.59
CA ALA A 196 -6.97 3.73 4.72
C ALA A 196 -7.32 4.07 3.26
N CYS A 197 -8.45 3.59 2.76
CA CYS A 197 -8.97 3.95 1.43
C CYS A 197 -9.45 5.41 1.39
N GLU A 198 -10.06 5.91 2.46
CA GLU A 198 -10.45 7.31 2.59
C GLU A 198 -9.26 8.25 2.59
N LEU A 199 -8.21 7.93 3.36
CA LEU A 199 -6.97 8.70 3.35
C LEU A 199 -6.31 8.67 1.97
N LEU A 200 -6.35 7.54 1.26
CA LEU A 200 -5.86 7.47 -0.12
C LEU A 200 -6.67 8.40 -1.04
N ASP A 201 -7.99 8.47 -0.90
CA ASP A 201 -8.81 9.44 -1.65
C ASP A 201 -8.42 10.88 -1.31
N ASN A 202 -8.25 11.22 -0.03
CA ASN A 202 -7.85 12.55 0.42
C ASN A 202 -6.46 12.96 -0.12
N LEU A 203 -5.53 12.01 -0.28
CA LEU A 203 -4.24 12.26 -0.92
C LEU A 203 -4.34 12.54 -2.43
N HIS A 204 -5.38 12.04 -3.11
CA HIS A 204 -5.67 12.37 -4.51
C HIS A 204 -6.52 13.63 -4.67
N TYR A 205 -7.44 13.85 -3.75
CA TYR A 205 -8.44 14.91 -3.76
C TYR A 205 -8.49 15.61 -2.39
N PRO A 206 -7.48 16.44 -2.06
CA PRO A 206 -7.43 17.08 -0.75
C PRO A 206 -8.66 17.95 -0.48
N VAL A 207 -9.29 17.74 0.66
CA VAL A 207 -10.48 18.51 1.10
C VAL A 207 -10.10 19.94 1.49
N SER A 208 -8.89 20.12 2.04
CA SER A 208 -8.39 21.42 2.50
C SER A 208 -7.37 21.99 1.52
N GLY A 209 -7.50 23.27 1.20
CA GLY A 209 -6.46 24.02 0.48
C GLY A 209 -5.22 24.35 1.33
N ARG A 210 -5.22 24.03 2.63
CA ARG A 210 -4.07 24.27 3.51
C ARG A 210 -2.99 23.23 3.26
N GLU A 211 -1.78 23.68 2.96
CA GLU A 211 -0.64 22.78 2.74
C GLU A 211 -0.33 21.89 3.94
N SER A 212 -0.55 22.39 5.15
CA SER A 212 -0.34 21.60 6.38
C SER A 212 -1.32 20.46 6.53
N ALA A 213 -2.57 20.59 6.06
CA ALA A 213 -3.51 19.47 6.04
C ALA A 213 -3.01 18.35 5.11
N VAL A 214 -2.52 18.72 3.92
CA VAL A 214 -1.97 17.75 2.97
C VAL A 214 -0.71 17.07 3.53
N LEU A 215 0.17 17.82 4.19
CA LEU A 215 1.33 17.23 4.86
C LEU A 215 0.91 16.31 6.01
N GLN A 216 -0.09 16.72 6.79
CA GLN A 216 -0.66 15.95 7.89
C GLN A 216 -1.20 14.58 7.42
N ASP A 217 -1.92 14.55 6.28
CA ASP A 217 -2.38 13.32 5.63
C ASP A 217 -1.20 12.48 5.12
N VAL A 218 -0.19 13.13 4.52
CA VAL A 218 1.04 12.47 4.06
C VAL A 218 1.76 11.75 5.20
N LEU A 219 1.88 12.41 6.35
CA LEU A 219 2.57 11.88 7.52
C LEU A 219 1.79 10.71 8.12
N GLU A 220 0.48 10.85 8.33
CA GLU A 220 -0.37 9.76 8.83
C GLU A 220 -0.36 8.55 7.88
N ALA A 221 -0.38 8.77 6.56
CA ALA A 221 -0.29 7.69 5.58
C ALA A 221 1.02 6.91 5.70
N GLU A 222 2.15 7.61 5.89
CA GLU A 222 3.49 6.99 5.96
C GLU A 222 3.77 6.31 7.29
N SER A 223 3.35 6.93 8.40
CA SER A 223 3.70 6.54 9.76
C SER A 223 2.67 5.63 10.41
N PHE A 224 1.40 5.70 10.00
CA PHE A 224 0.29 4.97 10.63
C PHE A 224 -0.40 4.00 9.66
N TYR A 225 -1.08 4.51 8.63
CA TYR A 225 -1.98 3.69 7.80
C TYR A 225 -1.24 2.69 6.90
N ALA A 226 -0.18 3.11 6.18
CA ALA A 226 0.56 2.17 5.33
C ALA A 226 1.22 1.04 6.13
N PRO A 227 1.85 1.29 7.30
CA PRO A 227 2.29 0.22 8.20
C PRO A 227 1.17 -0.75 8.62
N LEU A 228 -0.02 -0.26 8.98
CA LEU A 228 -1.16 -1.12 9.31
C LEU A 228 -1.57 -1.98 8.10
N CYS A 229 -1.69 -1.38 6.92
CA CYS A 229 -1.98 -2.11 5.67
C CYS A 229 -0.93 -3.19 5.36
N GLU A 230 0.37 -2.90 5.57
CA GLU A 230 1.44 -3.89 5.38
C GLU A 230 1.26 -5.11 6.31
N VAL A 231 0.87 -4.91 7.58
CA VAL A 231 0.67 -6.01 8.54
C VAL A 231 -0.64 -6.77 8.32
N LEU A 232 -1.69 -6.09 7.88
CA LEU A 232 -2.95 -6.70 7.45
C LEU A 232 -2.79 -7.52 6.15
N GLY A 233 -1.61 -7.55 5.54
CA GLY A 233 -1.37 -8.25 4.27
C GLY A 233 -1.95 -7.55 3.05
N LEU A 234 -2.39 -6.30 3.20
CA LEU A 234 -2.90 -5.43 2.13
C LEU A 234 -1.74 -4.63 1.51
N GLU A 235 -0.71 -5.37 1.07
CA GLU A 235 0.55 -4.84 0.53
C GLU A 235 0.32 -3.86 -0.63
N ALA A 236 -0.73 -4.08 -1.44
CA ALA A 236 -1.09 -3.25 -2.57
C ALA A 236 -1.64 -1.88 -2.13
N LEU A 237 -2.54 -1.83 -1.14
CA LEU A 237 -3.08 -0.59 -0.58
C LEU A 237 -1.99 0.21 0.14
N GLY A 238 -1.22 -0.45 1.01
CA GLY A 238 -0.09 0.21 1.70
C GLY A 238 0.97 0.74 0.72
N SER A 239 1.23 0.00 -0.37
CA SER A 239 2.11 0.48 -1.44
C SER A 239 1.53 1.66 -2.22
N ASN A 240 0.21 1.74 -2.38
CA ASN A 240 -0.43 2.86 -3.09
C ASN A 240 -0.38 4.14 -2.26
N LEU A 241 -0.72 4.05 -0.97
CA LEU A 241 -0.57 5.13 0.00
C LEU A 241 0.85 5.72 -0.05
N LEU A 242 1.87 4.88 0.15
CA LEU A 242 3.27 5.32 0.10
C LEU A 242 3.71 5.81 -1.29
N GLY A 243 3.08 5.32 -2.36
CA GLY A 243 3.32 5.79 -3.72
C GLY A 243 2.83 7.22 -3.90
N GLN A 244 1.63 7.50 -3.42
CA GLN A 244 0.99 8.80 -3.53
C GLN A 244 1.65 9.84 -2.60
N THR A 245 2.02 9.47 -1.37
CA THR A 245 2.70 10.40 -0.45
C THR A 245 4.02 10.91 -1.02
N LYS A 246 4.81 10.01 -1.62
CA LYS A 246 6.07 10.36 -2.30
C LYS A 246 5.86 11.24 -3.52
N LEU A 247 4.78 11.00 -4.28
CA LEU A 247 4.46 11.84 -5.43
C LEU A 247 4.17 13.28 -4.95
N ILE A 248 3.30 13.45 -3.97
CA ILE A 248 2.98 14.76 -3.37
C ILE A 248 4.25 15.45 -2.88
N ARG A 249 5.11 14.74 -2.12
CA ARG A 249 6.39 15.30 -1.66
C ARG A 249 7.25 15.78 -2.83
N HIS A 250 7.37 14.99 -3.89
CA HIS A 250 8.16 15.36 -5.06
C HIS A 250 7.55 16.50 -5.90
N GLU A 251 6.23 16.64 -5.94
CA GLU A 251 5.56 17.81 -6.52
C GLU A 251 5.86 19.07 -5.71
N LYS A 252 5.75 18.98 -4.37
CA LYS A 252 6.07 20.09 -3.46
C LYS A 252 7.54 20.50 -3.51
N LEU A 253 8.44 19.53 -3.70
CA LEU A 253 9.87 19.74 -3.93
C LEU A 253 10.22 20.08 -5.39
N GLN A 254 9.21 20.29 -6.26
CA GLN A 254 9.37 20.74 -7.64
C GLN A 254 10.18 19.82 -8.55
N HIS A 255 10.15 18.51 -8.29
CA HIS A 255 10.84 17.50 -9.10
C HIS A 255 10.08 17.13 -10.40
N TYR A 256 9.44 18.10 -11.05
CA TYR A 256 8.51 17.88 -12.17
C TYR A 256 9.14 17.15 -13.38
N GLY A 257 10.42 17.42 -13.69
CA GLY A 257 11.10 16.72 -14.78
C GLY A 257 11.31 15.23 -14.50
N ALA A 258 11.51 14.86 -13.23
CA ALA A 258 11.62 13.47 -12.82
C ALA A 258 10.24 12.77 -12.86
N ILE A 259 9.20 13.48 -12.40
CA ILE A 259 7.81 13.02 -12.45
C ILE A 259 7.40 12.72 -13.90
N ALA A 260 7.56 13.68 -14.81
CA ALA A 260 7.15 13.53 -16.21
C ALA A 260 7.83 12.33 -16.91
N ARG A 261 9.13 12.10 -16.66
CA ARG A 261 9.86 10.94 -17.21
C ARG A 261 9.31 9.61 -16.73
N VAL A 262 8.94 9.52 -15.44
CA VAL A 262 8.38 8.31 -14.85
C VAL A 262 6.95 8.09 -15.33
N GLU A 263 6.14 9.14 -15.43
CA GLU A 263 4.78 9.09 -15.98
C GLU A 263 4.78 8.61 -17.43
N GLU A 264 5.65 9.15 -18.26
CA GLU A 264 5.83 8.69 -19.65
C GLU A 264 6.19 7.20 -19.70
N THR A 265 7.12 6.76 -18.84
CA THR A 265 7.52 5.35 -18.76
C THR A 265 6.37 4.45 -18.35
N ILE A 266 5.58 4.84 -17.34
CA ILE A 266 4.42 4.07 -16.88
C ILE A 266 3.32 4.07 -17.94
N SER A 267 3.05 5.19 -18.60
CA SER A 267 2.10 5.29 -19.70
C SER A 267 2.48 4.36 -20.86
N ASN A 268 3.77 4.32 -21.20
CA ASN A 268 4.32 3.42 -22.20
C ASN A 268 4.16 1.94 -21.82
N ILE A 269 4.39 1.58 -20.54
CA ILE A 269 4.15 0.22 -20.02
C ILE A 269 2.66 -0.15 -20.14
N LYS A 270 1.76 0.77 -19.75
CA LYS A 270 0.31 0.58 -19.89
C LYS A 270 -0.10 0.36 -21.35
N MET A 271 0.48 1.12 -22.28
CA MET A 271 0.19 1.02 -23.71
C MET A 271 0.61 -0.32 -24.32
N ILE A 272 1.74 -0.90 -23.88
CA ILE A 272 2.19 -2.22 -24.32
C ILE A 272 1.26 -3.33 -23.78
N GLY A 273 0.79 -3.15 -22.55
CA GLY A 273 -0.08 -4.11 -21.87
C GLY A 273 0.70 -5.17 -21.11
N TYR A 274 0.17 -5.55 -19.94
CA TYR A 274 0.86 -6.42 -18.99
C TYR A 274 0.95 -7.86 -19.47
N ASP A 275 -0.09 -8.37 -20.12
CA ASP A 275 -0.12 -9.70 -20.72
C ASP A 275 0.98 -9.84 -21.76
N THR A 276 1.18 -8.81 -22.60
CA THR A 276 2.26 -8.77 -23.60
C THR A 276 3.62 -8.86 -22.91
N ILE A 277 3.85 -8.06 -21.87
CA ILE A 277 5.14 -8.04 -21.17
C ILE A 277 5.38 -9.38 -20.45
N LEU A 278 4.38 -9.91 -19.75
CA LEU A 278 4.49 -11.19 -19.05
C LEU A 278 4.80 -12.33 -20.03
N ARG A 279 4.06 -12.40 -21.15
CA ARG A 279 4.29 -13.37 -22.22
C ARG A 279 5.71 -13.27 -22.76
N ASP A 280 6.16 -12.08 -23.12
CA ASP A 280 7.51 -11.87 -23.67
C ASP A 280 8.63 -12.20 -22.66
N VAL A 281 8.33 -12.16 -21.35
CA VAL A 281 9.28 -12.53 -20.30
C VAL A 281 9.33 -14.04 -20.06
N PHE A 282 8.19 -14.73 -20.03
CA PHE A 282 8.11 -16.15 -19.59
C PHE A 282 7.68 -17.16 -20.66
N ASP A 283 6.93 -16.77 -21.69
CA ASP A 283 6.48 -17.68 -22.75
C ASP A 283 7.54 -17.78 -23.86
N ARG A 284 8.33 -18.85 -23.77
CA ARG A 284 9.49 -19.13 -24.64
C ARG A 284 9.10 -19.67 -26.01
N SER A 285 7.91 -20.27 -26.10
CA SER A 285 7.33 -20.62 -27.38
C SER A 285 6.60 -19.40 -27.90
N ASN A 286 6.67 -19.10 -29.20
CA ASN A 286 5.57 -18.39 -29.86
C ASN A 286 4.31 -19.29 -29.77
N SER A 287 3.81 -19.53 -28.56
CA SER A 287 2.60 -20.28 -28.34
C SER A 287 1.53 -19.54 -29.12
N ASP A 288 0.71 -20.31 -29.83
CA ASP A 288 -0.43 -19.73 -30.55
C ASP A 288 -1.18 -18.85 -29.54
N ALA A 289 -1.46 -17.58 -29.91
CA ALA A 289 -2.21 -16.68 -29.05
C ALA A 289 -3.58 -17.26 -28.64
N SER A 290 -4.06 -18.29 -29.36
CA SER A 290 -5.26 -19.07 -29.03
C SER A 290 -5.09 -20.09 -27.87
N ASN A 291 -3.87 -20.44 -27.47
CA ASN A 291 -3.59 -21.38 -26.39
C ASN A 291 -2.36 -20.93 -25.56
N PRO A 292 -2.50 -19.83 -24.78
CA PRO A 292 -1.41 -19.30 -23.99
C PRO A 292 -0.98 -20.31 -22.93
N LYS A 293 0.34 -20.53 -22.82
CA LYS A 293 0.94 -21.31 -21.73
C LYS A 293 1.06 -20.50 -20.42
N TYR A 294 0.24 -19.47 -20.26
CA TYR A 294 0.22 -18.65 -19.05
C TYR A 294 -1.20 -18.15 -18.77
N ASP A 295 -1.45 -17.83 -17.51
CA ASP A 295 -2.66 -17.20 -17.02
C ASP A 295 -2.27 -16.10 -16.03
N MET A 296 -3.03 -15.02 -15.96
CA MET A 296 -2.80 -13.93 -15.02
C MET A 296 -4.08 -13.29 -14.52
N SER A 297 -4.06 -12.90 -13.26
CA SER A 297 -5.15 -12.18 -12.61
C SER A 297 -4.61 -11.01 -11.81
N LEU A 298 -5.29 -9.87 -11.89
CA LEU A 298 -4.99 -8.74 -11.03
C LEU A 298 -5.65 -8.96 -9.67
N VAL A 299 -4.88 -8.80 -8.61
CA VAL A 299 -5.36 -8.95 -7.22
C VAL A 299 -6.23 -7.76 -6.82
N VAL A 300 -5.90 -6.57 -7.36
CA VAL A 300 -6.68 -5.36 -7.16
C VAL A 300 -7.67 -5.21 -8.31
N LYS A 301 -8.96 -5.20 -7.97
CA LYS A 301 -10.05 -5.09 -8.94
C LYS A 301 -10.14 -3.65 -9.49
N PRO A 302 -10.85 -3.44 -10.61
CA PRO A 302 -11.18 -2.08 -11.05
C PRO A 302 -11.99 -1.33 -10.00
N ASP A 303 -11.80 -0.02 -9.91
CA ASP A 303 -12.64 0.88 -9.14
C ASP A 303 -13.99 1.13 -9.83
N ASN A 304 -14.79 2.06 -9.27
CA ASN A 304 -16.10 2.40 -9.83
C ASN A 304 -16.02 3.05 -11.23
N ASN A 305 -14.86 3.53 -11.67
CA ASN A 305 -14.63 4.07 -13.01
C ASN A 305 -14.09 3.02 -13.99
N GLY A 306 -13.87 1.78 -13.53
CA GLY A 306 -13.27 0.73 -14.34
C GLY A 306 -11.74 0.82 -14.44
N GLU A 307 -11.10 1.70 -13.67
CA GLU A 307 -9.64 1.86 -13.64
C GLU A 307 -9.04 1.04 -12.50
N HIS A 308 -7.85 0.47 -12.70
CA HIS A 308 -7.14 -0.22 -11.63
C HIS A 308 -6.30 0.79 -10.82
N PRO A 309 -6.56 0.97 -9.51
CA PRO A 309 -5.79 1.91 -8.69
C PRO A 309 -4.30 1.54 -8.64
N VAL A 310 -4.00 0.25 -8.62
CA VAL A 310 -2.64 -0.29 -8.75
C VAL A 310 -2.63 -1.57 -9.59
N HIS A 311 -1.49 -1.83 -10.21
CA HIS A 311 -1.28 -3.00 -11.06
C HIS A 311 -0.42 -4.01 -10.32
N VAL A 312 -1.08 -4.82 -9.49
CA VAL A 312 -0.51 -5.93 -8.74
C VAL A 312 -1.33 -7.17 -9.07
N GLY A 313 -0.66 -8.26 -9.41
CA GLY A 313 -1.31 -9.47 -9.88
C GLY A 313 -0.58 -10.75 -9.50
N GLU A 314 -1.25 -11.86 -9.76
CA GLU A 314 -0.70 -13.20 -9.73
C GLU A 314 -0.66 -13.74 -11.16
N PHE A 315 0.33 -14.57 -11.45
CA PHE A 315 0.42 -15.26 -12.72
C PHE A 315 0.81 -16.71 -12.50
N VAL A 316 0.46 -17.54 -13.48
CA VAL A 316 0.96 -18.89 -13.64
C VAL A 316 1.49 -19.02 -15.06
N TYR A 317 2.64 -19.64 -15.24
CA TYR A 317 3.08 -20.10 -16.56
C TYR A 317 3.46 -21.57 -16.54
N GLN A 318 3.27 -22.22 -17.67
CA GLN A 318 3.60 -23.61 -17.90
C GLN A 318 4.95 -23.70 -18.61
N LYS A 319 5.87 -24.46 -18.04
CA LYS A 319 7.16 -24.81 -18.66
C LYS A 319 6.96 -25.83 -19.78
N ASP A 320 7.98 -26.01 -20.61
CA ASP A 320 7.93 -26.99 -21.71
C ASP A 320 7.79 -28.44 -21.25
N ASN A 321 8.21 -28.75 -20.02
CA ASN A 321 8.02 -30.07 -19.41
C ASN A 321 6.62 -30.27 -18.81
N GLY A 322 5.74 -29.27 -18.88
CA GLY A 322 4.38 -29.29 -18.35
C GLY A 322 4.22 -28.75 -16.92
N ASP A 323 5.31 -28.47 -16.21
CA ASP A 323 5.27 -27.95 -14.84
C ASP A 323 4.72 -26.53 -14.80
N LEU A 324 3.98 -26.21 -13.74
CA LEU A 324 3.45 -24.87 -13.49
C LEU A 324 4.36 -24.11 -12.52
N VAL A 325 4.65 -22.85 -12.85
CA VAL A 325 5.31 -21.90 -11.97
C VAL A 325 4.34 -20.77 -11.68
N MET A 326 4.10 -20.54 -10.40
CA MET A 326 3.30 -19.42 -9.91
C MET A 326 4.20 -18.20 -9.71
N GLY A 327 3.62 -17.01 -9.78
CA GLY A 327 4.34 -15.80 -9.44
C GLY A 327 3.44 -14.61 -9.15
N ASN A 328 4.08 -13.53 -8.72
CA ASN A 328 3.45 -12.23 -8.53
C ASN A 328 4.05 -11.21 -9.51
N LEU A 329 3.20 -10.33 -10.03
CA LEU A 329 3.61 -9.19 -10.85
C LEU A 329 3.25 -7.88 -10.16
N ARG A 330 4.07 -6.84 -10.38
CA ARG A 330 3.83 -5.50 -9.85
C ARG A 330 4.42 -4.44 -10.76
N ILE A 331 3.67 -3.35 -10.95
CA ILE A 331 4.22 -2.09 -11.47
C ILE A 331 4.53 -1.15 -10.33
N LYS A 332 5.66 -0.45 -10.44
CA LYS A 332 6.02 0.56 -9.47
C LYS A 332 5.13 1.80 -9.62
N SER A 333 4.61 2.31 -8.50
CA SER A 333 3.89 3.59 -8.46
C SER A 333 4.80 4.74 -8.90
N ILE A 334 4.23 5.80 -9.48
CA ILE A 334 4.96 7.01 -9.91
C ILE A 334 5.86 7.54 -8.78
N GLY A 335 5.31 7.87 -7.62
CA GLY A 335 6.09 8.47 -6.53
C GLY A 335 7.24 7.59 -6.03
N SER A 336 7.04 6.28 -5.87
CA SER A 336 8.15 5.37 -5.52
C SER A 336 9.20 5.22 -6.62
N ALA A 337 8.83 5.33 -7.90
CA ALA A 337 9.77 5.29 -9.00
C ALA A 337 10.58 6.59 -9.08
N VAL A 338 9.95 7.76 -8.90
CA VAL A 338 10.64 9.06 -8.80
C VAL A 338 11.62 9.08 -7.63
N ASP A 339 11.17 8.68 -6.43
CA ASP A 339 11.99 8.57 -5.21
C ASP A 339 13.22 7.68 -5.43
N LYS A 340 13.04 6.55 -6.12
CA LYS A 340 14.16 5.66 -6.44
C LYS A 340 15.06 6.22 -7.53
N MET A 341 14.51 6.87 -8.56
CA MET A 341 15.29 7.51 -9.63
C MET A 341 16.18 8.63 -9.09
N ILE A 342 15.65 9.48 -8.20
CA ILE A 342 16.41 10.59 -7.60
C ILE A 342 17.55 10.06 -6.73
N ARG A 343 17.30 9.03 -5.91
CA ARG A 343 18.35 8.38 -5.10
C ARG A 343 19.40 7.62 -5.91
N CYS A 344 19.14 7.41 -7.21
CA CYS A 344 20.02 6.71 -8.13
C CYS A 344 20.52 7.64 -9.24
N ASP A 345 20.77 8.91 -8.91
CA ASP A 345 21.38 9.91 -9.80
C ASP A 345 20.65 10.08 -11.15
N GLY A 346 19.33 9.91 -11.16
CA GLY A 346 18.49 10.06 -12.36
C GLY A 346 18.36 8.79 -13.22
N GLU A 347 18.95 7.67 -12.80
CA GLU A 347 18.78 6.36 -13.46
C GLU A 347 17.39 5.78 -13.21
N MET A 348 16.73 5.31 -14.28
CA MET A 348 15.42 4.69 -14.17
C MET A 348 15.52 3.39 -13.35
N PRO A 349 14.64 3.15 -12.36
CA PRO A 349 14.64 1.89 -11.62
C PRO A 349 14.47 0.68 -12.55
N MET A 350 15.22 -0.39 -12.32
CA MET A 350 15.05 -1.62 -13.13
C MET A 350 13.77 -2.39 -12.81
N ASP A 351 13.19 -2.17 -11.63
CA ASP A 351 11.96 -2.79 -11.15
C ASP A 351 10.73 -1.91 -11.43
N MET A 352 10.69 -1.23 -12.59
CA MET A 352 9.48 -0.57 -13.07
C MET A 352 8.38 -1.60 -13.30
N VAL A 353 8.73 -2.71 -13.95
CA VAL A 353 7.94 -3.94 -13.99
C VAL A 353 8.69 -5.01 -13.20
N GLY A 354 8.10 -5.45 -12.09
CA GLY A 354 8.65 -6.49 -11.22
C GLY A 354 7.87 -7.80 -11.38
N PHE A 355 8.58 -8.88 -11.62
CA PHE A 355 8.05 -10.24 -11.54
C PHE A 355 8.74 -11.02 -10.43
N MET A 356 7.98 -11.87 -9.77
CA MET A 356 8.46 -12.77 -8.74
C MET A 356 7.97 -14.17 -9.03
N ALA A 357 8.85 -15.04 -9.53
CA ALA A 357 8.59 -16.46 -9.69
C ALA A 357 8.75 -17.18 -8.34
N ILE A 358 7.75 -17.97 -7.97
CA ILE A 358 7.66 -18.66 -6.68
C ILE A 358 7.71 -20.16 -6.94
N SER A 359 8.88 -20.75 -6.75
CA SER A 359 9.12 -22.19 -6.90
C SER A 359 8.83 -22.95 -5.60
N ASN A 360 8.57 -24.25 -5.68
CA ASN A 360 8.20 -25.05 -4.52
C ASN A 360 9.33 -25.18 -3.49
N ASP A 361 10.56 -25.34 -3.97
CA ASP A 361 11.75 -25.60 -3.17
C ASP A 361 13.01 -24.99 -3.82
N LEU A 362 14.16 -25.15 -3.15
CA LEU A 362 15.43 -24.59 -3.62
C LEU A 362 15.86 -25.21 -4.96
N GLN A 363 15.66 -26.50 -5.16
CA GLN A 363 16.13 -27.19 -6.36
C GLN A 363 15.35 -26.76 -7.60
N SER A 364 14.01 -26.71 -7.48
CA SER A 364 13.14 -26.16 -8.51
C SER A 364 13.43 -24.67 -8.76
N SER A 365 13.65 -23.87 -7.72
CA SER A 365 14.03 -22.46 -7.87
C SER A 365 15.35 -22.28 -8.63
N ALA A 366 16.36 -23.12 -8.36
CA ALA A 366 17.65 -23.06 -9.04
C ALA A 366 17.53 -23.46 -10.51
N SER A 367 16.77 -24.53 -10.81
CA SER A 367 16.46 -24.93 -12.18
C SER A 367 15.73 -23.82 -12.94
N ASP A 368 14.68 -23.24 -12.34
CA ASP A 368 13.86 -22.20 -12.95
C ASP A 368 14.67 -20.95 -13.25
N PHE A 369 15.52 -20.56 -12.31
CA PHE A 369 16.42 -19.42 -12.47
C PHE A 369 17.45 -19.69 -13.57
N ALA A 370 18.11 -20.84 -13.56
CA ALA A 370 19.12 -21.17 -14.56
C ALA A 370 18.54 -21.20 -15.98
N ASP A 371 17.38 -21.84 -16.15
CA ASP A 371 16.68 -21.88 -17.43
C ASP A 371 16.28 -20.47 -17.91
N PHE A 372 15.80 -19.63 -17.00
CA PHE A 372 15.45 -18.24 -17.31
C PHE A 372 16.68 -17.41 -17.70
N ILE A 373 17.78 -17.52 -16.97
CA ILE A 373 19.02 -16.78 -17.27
C ILE A 373 19.63 -17.22 -18.58
N LYS A 374 19.59 -18.51 -18.91
CA LYS A 374 20.07 -19.02 -20.19
C LYS A 374 19.30 -18.40 -21.35
N ASP A 375 17.98 -18.48 -21.32
CA ASP A 375 17.11 -17.85 -22.33
C ASP A 375 17.36 -16.34 -22.42
N LEU A 376 17.41 -15.65 -21.28
CA LEU A 376 17.62 -14.21 -21.23
C LEU A 376 18.97 -13.82 -21.85
N THR A 377 20.02 -14.57 -21.54
CA THR A 377 21.36 -14.38 -22.08
C THR A 377 21.37 -14.63 -23.58
N ASP A 378 20.79 -15.74 -24.05
CA ASP A 378 20.69 -16.07 -25.48
C ASP A 378 19.96 -14.98 -26.27
N ARG A 379 18.83 -14.49 -25.75
CA ARG A 379 18.08 -13.37 -26.34
C ARG A 379 18.91 -12.08 -26.34
N SER A 380 19.66 -11.80 -25.28
CA SER A 380 20.46 -10.57 -25.19
C SER A 380 21.59 -10.47 -26.21
N HIS A 381 22.08 -11.62 -26.72
CA HIS A 381 23.07 -11.67 -27.79
C HIS A 381 22.48 -11.49 -29.20
N GLN A 382 21.15 -11.53 -29.34
CA GLN A 382 20.45 -11.34 -30.60
C GLN A 382 19.92 -9.90 -30.70
N PRO A 383 20.50 -9.03 -31.55
CA PRO A 383 20.07 -7.63 -31.62
C PRO A 383 18.59 -7.44 -31.96
N SER A 384 18.01 -8.37 -32.73
CA SER A 384 16.59 -8.35 -33.11
C SER A 384 15.64 -8.75 -31.99
N SER A 385 16.13 -9.28 -30.87
CA SER A 385 15.26 -9.71 -29.78
C SER A 385 14.66 -8.52 -29.03
N GLY A 386 15.32 -7.35 -29.03
CA GLY A 386 14.92 -6.23 -28.19
C GLY A 386 15.16 -6.46 -26.69
N THR A 387 15.95 -7.46 -26.30
CA THR A 387 16.30 -7.72 -24.89
C THR A 387 17.75 -7.31 -24.65
N LYS A 388 18.01 -6.59 -23.55
CA LYS A 388 19.37 -6.23 -23.14
C LYS A 388 19.54 -6.37 -21.63
N LEU A 389 20.48 -7.23 -21.20
CA LEU A 389 20.89 -7.30 -19.80
C LEU A 389 21.39 -5.93 -19.34
N GLN A 390 20.85 -5.47 -18.21
CA GLN A 390 21.13 -4.15 -17.68
C GLN A 390 21.16 -4.24 -16.17
N LYS A 391 22.28 -3.88 -15.56
CA LYS A 391 22.43 -3.89 -14.10
C LYS A 391 21.58 -2.82 -13.45
N SER A 392 21.10 -3.11 -12.25
CA SER A 392 20.51 -2.09 -11.38
C SER A 392 21.58 -1.14 -10.85
N HIS A 393 21.15 0.06 -10.46
CA HIS A 393 22.01 1.03 -9.78
C HIS A 393 22.73 0.40 -8.57
N GLY A 394 24.02 0.71 -8.41
CA GLY A 394 24.87 0.17 -7.34
C GLY A 394 25.18 -1.33 -7.43
N LYS A 395 24.80 -2.00 -8.52
CA LYS A 395 25.16 -3.41 -8.79
C LYS A 395 26.33 -3.50 -9.77
N GLU A 396 27.03 -4.62 -9.68
CA GLU A 396 28.15 -4.95 -10.56
C GLU A 396 27.67 -5.76 -11.77
N SER A 397 26.59 -6.53 -11.60
CA SER A 397 25.97 -7.31 -12.67
C SER A 397 24.44 -7.17 -12.72
N ALA A 398 23.87 -7.49 -13.88
CA ALA A 398 22.45 -7.71 -14.11
C ALA A 398 21.93 -8.99 -13.45
N ILE A 399 22.80 -9.98 -13.21
CA ILE A 399 22.46 -11.25 -12.55
C ILE A 399 22.99 -11.20 -11.12
N TYR A 400 22.11 -11.40 -10.14
CA TYR A 400 22.43 -11.24 -8.73
C TYR A 400 21.89 -12.38 -7.88
N ILE A 401 22.73 -12.93 -6.99
CA ILE A 401 22.37 -14.00 -6.05
C ILE A 401 22.73 -13.56 -4.64
N GLN A 402 21.79 -13.69 -3.70
CA GLN A 402 22.01 -13.46 -2.28
C GLN A 402 21.41 -14.60 -1.47
N GLY A 403 22.16 -15.16 -0.51
CA GLY A 403 21.67 -16.26 0.32
C GLY A 403 22.71 -16.81 1.27
N THR A 404 22.37 -17.92 1.93
CA THR A 404 23.33 -18.77 2.66
C THR A 404 24.32 -19.41 1.69
N THR A 405 25.43 -19.95 2.18
CA THR A 405 26.41 -20.68 1.36
C THR A 405 25.74 -21.78 0.54
N GLU A 406 24.91 -22.62 1.18
CA GLU A 406 24.12 -23.66 0.50
C GLU A 406 23.28 -23.10 -0.64
N TYR A 407 22.50 -22.04 -0.39
CA TYR A 407 21.64 -21.43 -1.40
C TYR A 407 22.46 -20.91 -2.60
N VAL A 408 23.56 -20.22 -2.32
CA VAL A 408 24.43 -19.64 -3.34
C VAL A 408 25.08 -20.74 -4.19
N ASP A 409 25.60 -21.79 -3.55
CA ASP A 409 26.28 -22.88 -4.24
C ASP A 409 25.30 -23.65 -5.13
N THR A 410 24.08 -23.93 -4.65
CA THR A 410 23.03 -24.57 -5.48
C THR A 410 22.70 -23.73 -6.71
N MET A 411 22.54 -22.41 -6.56
CA MET A 411 22.24 -21.51 -7.68
C MET A 411 23.41 -21.41 -8.67
N LYS A 412 24.64 -21.33 -8.16
CA LYS A 412 25.85 -21.28 -9.01
C LYS A 412 26.03 -22.56 -9.82
N ASN A 413 25.84 -23.73 -9.19
CA ASN A 413 25.96 -25.01 -9.87
C ASN A 413 24.92 -25.14 -10.99
N ALA A 414 23.67 -24.78 -10.73
CA ALA A 414 22.63 -24.78 -11.76
C ALA A 414 22.95 -23.84 -12.94
N LEU A 415 23.50 -22.66 -12.67
CA LEU A 415 23.93 -21.72 -13.71
C LEU A 415 25.14 -22.21 -14.50
N ALA A 416 26.12 -22.84 -13.84
CA ALA A 416 27.28 -23.43 -14.48
C ALA A 416 26.87 -24.59 -15.40
N ASP A 417 25.95 -25.45 -14.94
CA ASP A 417 25.38 -26.54 -15.75
C ASP A 417 24.61 -25.99 -16.96
N ALA A 418 23.99 -24.81 -16.84
CA ALA A 418 23.35 -24.09 -17.94
C ALA A 418 24.34 -23.37 -18.88
N GLY A 419 25.64 -23.37 -18.58
CA GLY A 419 26.70 -22.74 -19.37
C GLY A 419 26.90 -21.25 -19.11
N ILE A 420 26.40 -20.72 -17.99
CA ILE A 420 26.55 -19.31 -17.62
C ILE A 420 27.89 -19.09 -16.92
N ASP A 421 28.65 -18.11 -17.41
CA ASP A 421 29.95 -17.74 -16.84
C ASP A 421 29.78 -17.06 -15.48
N GLU A 422 30.55 -17.50 -14.49
CA GLU A 422 30.54 -16.94 -13.13
C GLU A 422 30.88 -15.45 -13.10
N SER A 423 31.72 -14.96 -14.01
CA SER A 423 32.07 -13.54 -14.12
C SER A 423 30.89 -12.64 -14.48
N GLN A 424 29.79 -13.21 -14.99
CA GLN A 424 28.54 -12.50 -15.27
C GLN A 424 27.64 -12.40 -14.04
N ILE A 425 28.01 -12.96 -12.88
CA ILE A 425 27.13 -13.08 -11.73
C ILE A 425 27.70 -12.29 -10.55
N GLN A 426 26.88 -11.42 -9.96
CA GLN A 426 27.22 -10.81 -8.68
C GLN A 426 26.64 -11.65 -7.54
N VAL A 427 27.50 -12.07 -6.60
CA VAL A 427 27.12 -12.94 -5.48
C VAL A 427 27.29 -12.22 -4.15
N LYS A 428 26.33 -12.40 -3.23
CA LYS A 428 26.42 -11.94 -1.84
C LYS A 428 26.09 -13.08 -0.87
N VAL A 429 27.14 -13.74 -0.39
CA VAL A 429 27.03 -14.82 0.60
C VAL A 429 26.80 -14.24 1.99
N GLN A 430 25.91 -14.88 2.75
CA GLN A 430 25.71 -14.63 4.17
C GLN A 430 26.53 -15.65 4.96
N SER A 431 27.56 -15.20 5.69
CA SER A 431 28.35 -16.09 6.54
C SER A 431 27.57 -16.53 7.78
N GLU A 432 27.88 -17.71 8.32
CA GLU A 432 27.28 -18.19 9.58
C GLU A 432 27.53 -17.18 10.71
N SER A 433 28.74 -16.62 10.79
CA SER A 433 29.10 -15.60 11.78
C SER A 433 28.25 -14.33 11.65
N ASP A 434 27.87 -13.92 10.43
CA ASP A 434 27.00 -12.76 10.20
C ASP A 434 25.56 -13.05 10.63
N ILE A 435 25.08 -14.26 10.37
CA ILE A 435 23.74 -14.71 10.74
C ILE A 435 23.64 -14.76 12.28
N GLU A 436 24.62 -15.35 12.96
CA GLU A 436 24.69 -15.37 14.43
C GLU A 436 24.77 -13.97 15.02
N LYS A 437 25.64 -13.10 14.47
CA LYS A 437 25.79 -11.70 14.92
C LYS A 437 24.46 -10.95 14.79
N ARG A 438 23.75 -11.10 13.67
CA ARG A 438 22.45 -10.45 13.42
C ARG A 438 21.29 -11.11 14.17
N GLY A 439 21.36 -12.41 14.43
CA GLY A 439 20.29 -13.22 15.00
C GLY A 439 19.16 -13.57 14.02
N TYR A 440 19.37 -13.40 12.71
CA TYR A 440 18.40 -13.78 11.67
C TYR A 440 19.09 -13.92 10.30
N GLU A 441 18.49 -14.70 9.40
CA GLU A 441 18.92 -14.85 8.01
C GLU A 441 18.27 -13.77 7.13
N LYS A 442 19.04 -13.05 6.32
CA LYS A 442 18.45 -12.17 5.29
C LYS A 442 17.80 -13.00 4.18
N MET A 443 16.93 -12.32 3.44
CA MET A 443 16.24 -12.86 2.28
C MET A 443 17.19 -13.58 1.32
N LYS A 444 16.84 -14.84 1.04
CA LYS A 444 17.43 -15.67 -0.02
C LYS A 444 16.73 -15.33 -1.33
N VAL A 445 17.46 -14.80 -2.30
CA VAL A 445 16.87 -14.37 -3.57
C VAL A 445 17.89 -14.46 -4.68
N SER A 446 17.41 -14.94 -5.83
CA SER A 446 18.11 -14.89 -7.10
C SER A 446 17.33 -13.96 -8.02
N LYS A 447 17.99 -13.04 -8.72
CA LYS A 447 17.29 -12.08 -9.57
C LYS A 447 18.09 -11.68 -10.79
N ALA A 448 17.37 -11.26 -11.83
CA ALA A 448 17.92 -10.67 -13.02
C ALA A 448 17.22 -9.38 -13.41
N THR A 449 17.98 -8.45 -13.99
CA THR A 449 17.46 -7.19 -14.52
C THR A 449 17.83 -6.98 -15.98
N PHE A 450 16.90 -6.47 -16.77
CA PHE A 450 17.09 -6.23 -18.20
C PHE A 450 16.14 -5.15 -18.71
N ILE A 451 16.46 -4.61 -19.88
CA ILE A 451 15.57 -3.76 -20.67
C ILE A 451 14.92 -4.62 -21.75
N ARG A 452 13.60 -4.49 -21.89
CA ARG A 452 12.84 -5.02 -23.02
C ARG A 452 12.36 -3.87 -23.89
N THR A 453 12.72 -3.91 -25.17
CA THR A 453 12.43 -2.88 -26.15
C THR A 453 11.27 -3.33 -27.03
N TYR A 454 10.28 -2.46 -27.19
CA TYR A 454 9.11 -2.65 -28.05
C TYR A 454 9.03 -1.55 -29.10
N ASP A 455 8.45 -1.85 -30.25
CA ASP A 455 8.09 -0.81 -31.22
C ASP A 455 6.93 0.03 -30.68
N HIS A 456 6.98 1.34 -30.93
CA HIS A 456 5.91 2.24 -30.51
C HIS A 456 4.67 2.02 -31.38
N LYS A 457 3.56 1.63 -30.75
CA LYS A 457 2.31 1.24 -31.43
C LYS A 457 1.75 2.28 -32.40
N TYR A 458 1.96 3.56 -32.11
CA TYR A 458 1.39 4.68 -32.87
C TYR A 458 2.43 5.54 -33.62
N GLU A 459 3.73 5.30 -33.40
CA GLU A 459 4.79 6.16 -33.94
C GLU A 459 5.87 5.30 -34.60
N PRO A 460 5.77 5.05 -35.92
CA PRO A 460 6.71 4.21 -36.63
C PRO A 460 8.16 4.67 -36.45
N GLY A 461 9.06 3.73 -36.12
CA GLY A 461 10.48 4.00 -35.92
C GLY A 461 10.86 4.51 -34.53
N LYS A 462 9.89 4.79 -33.65
CA LYS A 462 10.15 4.98 -32.22
C LYS A 462 10.07 3.67 -31.46
N THR A 463 10.85 3.56 -30.40
CA THR A 463 10.87 2.39 -29.52
C THR A 463 10.61 2.78 -28.07
N ILE A 464 10.11 1.82 -27.31
CA ILE A 464 9.81 1.93 -25.89
C ILE A 464 10.71 0.97 -25.15
N ASN A 465 11.44 1.49 -24.17
CA ASN A 465 12.28 0.68 -23.29
C ASN A 465 11.57 0.45 -21.97
N VAL A 466 11.31 -0.82 -21.65
CA VAL A 466 10.69 -1.25 -20.40
C VAL A 466 11.75 -1.87 -19.50
N PRO A 467 12.06 -1.26 -18.34
CA PRO A 467 12.92 -1.86 -17.32
C PRO A 467 12.18 -2.97 -16.57
N VAL A 468 12.79 -4.16 -16.53
CA VAL A 468 12.24 -5.36 -15.90
C VAL A 468 13.19 -5.92 -14.85
N GLU A 469 12.65 -6.28 -13.70
CA GLU A 469 13.31 -7.12 -12.68
C GLU A 469 12.51 -8.41 -12.50
N VAL A 470 13.19 -9.55 -12.56
CA VAL A 470 12.60 -10.87 -12.24
C VAL A 470 13.33 -11.45 -11.04
N GLN A 471 12.59 -11.78 -9.99
CA GLN A 471 13.08 -12.42 -8.77
C GLN A 471 12.59 -13.86 -8.71
N PHE A 472 13.43 -14.77 -8.21
CA PHE A 472 13.12 -16.17 -7.96
C PHE A 472 13.23 -16.43 -6.48
N LEU A 473 12.16 -17.00 -5.91
CA LEU A 473 12.03 -17.32 -4.50
C LEU A 473 11.40 -18.70 -4.33
N THR A 474 11.65 -19.33 -3.19
CA THR A 474 10.89 -20.51 -2.78
C THR A 474 9.60 -20.10 -2.08
N ARG A 475 8.61 -21.00 -2.01
CA ARG A 475 7.38 -20.80 -1.21
C ARG A 475 7.68 -20.49 0.26
N VAL A 476 8.68 -21.16 0.83
CA VAL A 476 9.12 -20.94 2.22
C VAL A 476 9.66 -19.52 2.38
N GLU A 477 10.52 -19.07 1.47
CA GLU A 477 11.12 -17.74 1.55
C GLU A 477 10.09 -16.63 1.26
N ARG A 478 9.16 -16.87 0.32
CA ARG A 478 8.03 -15.96 0.10
C ARG A 478 7.14 -15.84 1.34
N ARG A 479 6.87 -16.95 2.04
CA ARG A 479 6.12 -16.89 3.31
C ARG A 479 6.89 -16.09 4.36
N ARG A 480 8.19 -16.31 4.50
CA ARG A 480 9.06 -15.53 5.41
C ARG A 480 9.07 -14.04 5.08
N SER A 481 9.03 -13.65 3.81
CA SER A 481 9.00 -12.24 3.38
C SER A 481 7.65 -11.55 3.54
N ARG A 482 6.57 -12.30 3.82
CA ARG A 482 5.24 -11.74 4.11
C ARG A 482 4.97 -11.63 5.61
N ILE A 483 5.16 -12.74 6.32
CA ILE A 483 4.71 -12.88 7.71
C ILE A 483 5.83 -13.29 8.68
N GLY A 484 7.08 -13.32 8.20
CA GLY A 484 8.22 -13.80 8.95
C GLY A 484 9.19 -12.69 9.37
N ASP A 485 10.36 -13.14 9.79
CA ASP A 485 11.44 -12.33 10.32
C ASP A 485 12.04 -11.36 9.29
N ILE A 486 11.84 -11.62 7.99
CA ILE A 486 12.30 -10.76 6.89
C ILE A 486 11.15 -9.99 6.22
N ALA A 487 9.98 -9.93 6.86
CA ALA A 487 8.87 -9.15 6.34
C ALA A 487 9.24 -7.67 6.20
N HIS A 488 8.65 -7.04 5.18
CA HIS A 488 9.12 -5.76 4.70
C HIS A 488 9.01 -4.64 5.75
N ILE A 489 7.91 -4.63 6.50
CA ILE A 489 7.69 -3.70 7.61
C ILE A 489 8.74 -3.84 8.72
N VAL A 490 9.17 -5.07 9.00
CA VAL A 490 10.06 -5.40 10.11
C VAL A 490 11.45 -4.84 9.88
N TYR A 491 12.01 -5.09 8.69
CA TYR A 491 13.33 -4.55 8.36
C TYR A 491 13.27 -3.03 8.23
N LYS A 492 12.21 -2.45 7.65
CA LYS A 492 12.09 -0.98 7.52
C LYS A 492 12.05 -0.29 8.88
N HIS A 493 11.22 -0.77 9.80
CA HIS A 493 11.12 -0.19 11.14
C HIS A 493 12.47 -0.25 11.88
N ILE A 494 13.12 -1.42 11.86
CA ILE A 494 14.42 -1.63 12.52
C ILE A 494 15.52 -0.79 11.86
N ASP A 495 15.68 -0.87 10.55
CA ASP A 495 16.75 -0.17 9.82
C ASP A 495 16.63 1.36 9.96
N THR A 496 15.41 1.91 9.96
CA THR A 496 15.20 3.35 10.16
C THR A 496 15.76 3.80 11.51
N ARG A 497 15.45 3.08 12.61
CA ARG A 497 15.98 3.43 13.92
C ARG A 497 17.49 3.23 14.00
N LEU A 498 18.01 2.11 13.49
CA LEU A 498 19.45 1.83 13.52
C LEU A 498 20.25 2.91 12.77
N LYS A 499 19.73 3.41 11.64
CA LYS A 499 20.35 4.53 10.92
C LYS A 499 20.33 5.83 11.70
N LYS A 500 19.17 6.20 12.29
CA LYS A 500 19.04 7.40 13.13
C LYS A 500 20.02 7.39 14.31
N GLU A 501 20.30 6.20 14.85
CA GLU A 501 21.19 6.01 15.98
C GLU A 501 22.67 5.80 15.60
N HIS A 502 23.03 6.00 14.33
CA HIS A 502 24.38 5.80 13.78
C HIS A 502 24.98 4.43 14.12
N TYR A 503 24.14 3.39 14.12
CA TYR A 503 24.50 2.05 14.60
C TYR A 503 25.78 1.49 13.96
N ASP A 504 25.96 1.69 12.65
CA ASP A 504 27.11 1.17 11.91
C ASP A 504 28.43 1.87 12.29
N GLU A 505 28.36 3.10 12.81
CA GLU A 505 29.51 3.90 13.24
C GLU A 505 29.92 3.58 14.69
N LEU A 506 29.05 2.91 15.46
CA LEU A 506 29.34 2.56 16.85
C LEU A 506 30.41 1.46 16.97
N PRO A 507 31.32 1.54 17.97
CA PRO A 507 32.24 0.46 18.29
C PRO A 507 31.50 -0.85 18.62
N ASP A 508 32.05 -1.98 18.16
CA ASP A 508 31.39 -3.29 18.28
C ASP A 508 31.14 -3.76 19.71
N ASP A 509 31.98 -3.29 20.65
CA ASP A 509 31.96 -3.54 22.08
C ASP A 509 31.22 -2.47 22.90
N SER A 510 30.73 -1.40 22.26
CA SER A 510 30.02 -0.34 22.97
C SER A 510 28.68 -0.83 23.52
N ALA A 511 28.35 -0.39 24.75
CA ALA A 511 27.09 -0.71 25.42
C ALA A 511 25.88 -0.33 24.55
N LYS A 512 25.92 0.86 23.92
CA LYS A 512 24.88 1.35 23.01
C LYS A 512 24.66 0.42 21.81
N LYS A 513 25.73 -0.09 21.18
CA LYS A 513 25.59 -1.01 20.04
C LYS A 513 24.99 -2.35 20.48
N GLN A 514 25.33 -2.84 21.67
CA GLN A 514 24.74 -4.06 22.22
C GLN A 514 23.27 -3.89 22.59
N GLU A 515 22.90 -2.73 23.16
CA GLU A 515 21.51 -2.37 23.42
C GLU A 515 20.68 -2.32 22.14
N LEU A 516 21.16 -1.65 21.09
CA LEU A 516 20.48 -1.57 19.79
C LEU A 516 20.34 -2.95 19.12
N LYS A 517 21.34 -3.83 19.25
CA LYS A 517 21.24 -5.23 18.78
C LYS A 517 20.14 -5.98 19.51
N GLU A 518 20.08 -5.88 20.82
CA GLU A 518 19.08 -6.57 21.62
C GLU A 518 17.68 -6.02 21.37
N TRP A 519 17.54 -4.69 21.25
CA TRP A 519 16.32 -4.05 20.82
C TRP A 519 15.87 -4.58 19.45
N ALA A 520 16.74 -4.57 18.44
CA ALA A 520 16.40 -5.04 17.10
C ALA A 520 15.94 -6.51 17.09
N ARG A 521 16.56 -7.37 17.90
CA ARG A 521 16.14 -8.77 18.07
C ARG A 521 14.77 -8.90 18.72
N LYS A 522 14.51 -8.16 19.80
CA LYS A 522 13.21 -8.17 20.49
C LYS A 522 12.09 -7.63 19.59
N THR A 523 12.33 -6.50 18.94
CA THR A 523 11.39 -5.88 17.99
C THR A 523 11.06 -6.81 16.84
N ARG A 524 12.05 -7.52 16.28
CA ARG A 524 11.83 -8.52 15.22
C ARG A 524 10.91 -9.65 15.69
N LYS A 525 11.15 -10.21 16.87
CA LYS A 525 10.29 -11.27 17.45
C LYS A 525 8.86 -10.77 17.68
N LEU A 526 8.72 -9.54 18.18
CA LEU A 526 7.42 -8.92 18.39
C LEU A 526 6.65 -8.77 17.08
N PHE A 527 7.27 -8.24 16.03
CA PHE A 527 6.64 -8.15 14.70
C PHE A 527 6.20 -9.51 14.16
N VAL A 528 7.01 -10.56 14.30
CA VAL A 528 6.62 -11.91 13.85
C VAL A 528 5.38 -12.39 14.60
N GLY A 529 5.28 -12.13 15.92
CA GLY A 529 4.07 -12.41 16.69
C GLY A 529 2.86 -11.63 16.19
N VAL A 530 3.02 -10.32 15.97
CA VAL A 530 1.96 -9.44 15.46
C VAL A 530 1.45 -9.89 14.08
N LEU A 531 2.36 -10.16 13.14
CA LEU A 531 2.03 -10.66 11.81
C LEU A 531 1.30 -12.02 11.87
N GLY A 532 1.69 -12.91 12.78
CA GLY A 532 1.02 -14.18 13.01
C GLY A 532 -0.41 -14.02 13.51
N ASP A 533 -0.60 -13.23 14.57
CA ASP A 533 -1.91 -12.97 15.18
C ASP A 533 -2.89 -12.32 14.18
N ILE A 534 -2.39 -11.37 13.37
CA ILE A 534 -3.20 -10.63 12.40
C ILE A 534 -3.51 -11.47 11.17
N TYR A 535 -2.58 -12.31 10.70
CA TYR A 535 -2.83 -13.22 9.61
C TYR A 535 -4.04 -14.14 9.89
N GLU A 536 -4.16 -14.63 11.12
CA GLU A 536 -5.30 -15.44 11.55
C GLU A 536 -6.62 -14.63 11.51
N ARG A 537 -6.63 -13.40 12.01
CA ARG A 537 -7.82 -12.53 11.95
C ARG A 537 -8.24 -12.20 10.52
N MET A 538 -7.30 -11.81 9.66
CA MET A 538 -7.56 -11.55 8.24
C MET A 538 -8.16 -12.76 7.52
N SER A 539 -7.80 -13.98 7.92
CA SER A 539 -8.32 -15.22 7.31
C SER A 539 -9.78 -15.52 7.65
N ARG A 540 -10.34 -14.83 8.66
CA ARG A 540 -11.74 -14.97 9.10
C ARG A 540 -12.67 -13.91 8.49
N LEU A 541 -12.14 -12.89 7.81
CA LEU A 541 -12.96 -11.91 7.11
C LEU A 541 -13.77 -12.61 6.02
N SER A 542 -15.04 -12.22 5.89
CA SER A 542 -15.96 -12.80 4.90
C SER A 542 -16.84 -11.74 4.28
N PRO A 543 -16.93 -11.67 2.93
CA PRO A 543 -17.82 -10.72 2.26
C PRO A 543 -19.32 -11.05 2.45
N ASN A 544 -19.63 -12.23 3.00
CA ASN A 544 -21.00 -12.71 3.18
C ASN A 544 -21.43 -12.70 4.65
N SER A 545 -20.67 -12.06 5.54
CA SER A 545 -20.96 -12.03 6.98
C SER A 545 -20.84 -10.62 7.53
N TYR A 546 -21.89 -10.16 8.20
CA TYR A 546 -21.86 -8.94 9.03
C TYR A 546 -21.34 -9.21 10.44
N ASP A 547 -20.98 -10.46 10.76
CA ASP A 547 -20.24 -10.77 11.97
C ASP A 547 -18.89 -10.06 11.87
N THR A 548 -18.76 -8.96 12.60
CA THR A 548 -17.47 -8.31 12.79
C THR A 548 -16.56 -9.32 13.45
N ASN A 549 -15.27 -9.34 13.12
CA ASN A 549 -14.30 -10.16 13.87
C ASN A 549 -14.04 -9.61 15.30
N GLY A 550 -15.05 -8.93 15.87
CA GLY A 550 -15.45 -8.93 17.27
C GLY A 550 -14.41 -8.36 18.20
N GLN A 551 -14.23 -7.03 18.19
CA GLN A 551 -13.44 -6.33 19.22
C GLN A 551 -13.97 -4.97 19.66
N SER A 552 -14.85 -4.28 18.92
CA SER A 552 -15.39 -2.96 19.31
C SER A 552 -16.88 -2.93 19.69
N ASP A 553 -17.45 -4.07 20.10
CA ASP A 553 -18.85 -4.14 20.58
C ASP A 553 -19.19 -3.03 21.59
N ASP A 554 -18.25 -2.68 22.47
CA ASP A 554 -18.41 -1.62 23.47
C ASP A 554 -18.56 -0.21 22.83
N GLY A 555 -17.82 0.07 21.76
CA GLY A 555 -17.86 1.36 21.04
C GLY A 555 -19.16 1.53 20.25
N GLY A 556 -19.61 0.47 19.58
CA GLY A 556 -20.88 0.48 18.85
C GLY A 556 -22.10 0.71 19.76
N GLU A 557 -22.12 0.07 20.93
CA GLU A 557 -23.18 0.30 21.93
C GLU A 557 -23.09 1.68 22.58
N LEU A 558 -21.88 2.21 22.81
CA LEU A 558 -21.70 3.60 23.26
C LEU A 558 -22.27 4.60 22.24
N LEU A 559 -21.93 4.47 20.96
CA LEU A 559 -22.45 5.32 19.89
C LEU A 559 -23.98 5.29 19.84
N PHE A 560 -24.59 4.11 20.04
CA PHE A 560 -26.04 4.02 20.09
C PHE A 560 -26.64 4.81 21.26
N GLY A 561 -26.05 4.66 22.46
CA GLY A 561 -26.46 5.42 23.63
C GLY A 561 -26.33 6.94 23.44
N GLU A 562 -25.26 7.40 22.79
CA GLU A 562 -25.06 8.81 22.44
C GLU A 562 -26.19 9.33 21.55
N ILE A 563 -26.61 8.55 20.55
CA ILE A 563 -27.71 8.89 19.63
C ILE A 563 -29.06 8.92 20.36
N GLU A 564 -29.33 7.96 21.24
CA GLU A 564 -30.58 7.93 22.04
C GLU A 564 -30.66 9.12 23.01
N GLN A 565 -29.55 9.45 23.67
CA GLN A 565 -29.46 10.62 24.54
C GLN A 565 -29.69 11.91 23.75
N PHE A 566 -29.04 12.05 22.59
CA PHE A 566 -29.21 13.22 21.71
C PHE A 566 -30.69 13.49 21.40
N LEU A 567 -31.49 12.47 21.10
CA LEU A 567 -32.91 12.68 20.82
C LEU A 567 -33.73 13.11 22.03
N THR A 568 -33.39 12.59 23.20
CA THR A 568 -34.04 12.99 24.44
C THR A 568 -33.81 14.49 24.68
N GLU A 569 -32.62 14.99 24.36
CA GLU A 569 -32.27 16.40 24.45
C GLU A 569 -32.93 17.23 23.33
N TYR A 570 -32.86 16.75 22.08
CA TYR A 570 -33.39 17.43 20.88
C TYR A 570 -34.91 17.55 20.87
N SER A 571 -35.64 16.59 21.47
CA SER A 571 -37.10 16.64 21.57
C SER A 571 -37.62 17.62 22.63
N VAL A 572 -36.74 18.15 23.49
CA VAL A 572 -37.07 19.09 24.57
C VAL A 572 -36.73 20.55 24.20
N SER A 573 -35.91 20.76 23.17
CA SER A 573 -35.59 22.06 22.54
C SER A 573 -36.55 22.42 21.42
#